data_AF-A0A7J5C578-F1
#
_entry.id   AF-A0A7J5C578-F1
#
_cell.length_a   1.000
_cell.length_b   1.000
_cell.length_c   1.000
_cell.angle_alpha   90.00
_cell.angle_beta   90.00
_cell.angle_gamma   90.00
#
_symmetry.space_group_name_H-M   'P 1'
#
loop_
_entity.id
_entity.type
_entity.pdbx_description
1 polymer ?
#
loop_
_entity_poly.entity_id
_entity_poly.type
_entity_poly.pdbx_seq_one_letter_code
_entity_poly.pdbx_strand_id
1 'polypeptide(L)'
;GLPAVVDGRLNLADFAERTGVPLPAGPYETVGGYVMAALGRLPVTGDEVPVAVDPDDAGGPDPDDPPGGWLLRVVALDGRRVSRLAVSPARLPEPRREVTAALPPVATRPTGPS
;
A
#
# COMPACT_ATOMS: atom_id res chain seq x y z
N GLY A 1 8.62 8.99 12.08
CA GLY A 1 9.91 9.18 11.39
C GLY A 1 9.65 9.45 9.92
N LEU A 2 10.61 10.07 9.22
CA LEU A 2 10.55 10.14 7.75
C LEU A 2 10.51 8.71 7.18
N PRO A 3 9.79 8.46 6.07
CA PRO A 3 9.76 7.13 5.46
C PRO A 3 11.18 6.71 5.06
N ALA A 4 11.55 5.47 5.37
CA ALA A 4 12.83 4.92 4.95
C ALA A 4 12.81 4.76 3.43
N VAL A 5 13.80 5.32 2.75
CA VAL A 5 13.92 5.25 1.29
C VAL A 5 14.96 4.21 0.92
N VAL A 6 14.58 3.25 0.08
CA VAL A 6 15.42 2.12 -0.32
C VAL A 6 15.54 1.99 -1.83
N ASP A 7 16.55 1.25 -2.26
CA ASP A 7 16.80 0.91 -3.67
C ASP A 7 15.81 -0.18 -4.14
N GLY A 8 15.13 0.06 -5.27
CA GLY A 8 14.17 -0.88 -5.84
C GLY A 8 14.81 -2.15 -6.44
N ARG A 9 16.14 -2.18 -6.58
CA ARG A 9 16.90 -3.32 -7.11
C ARG A 9 17.35 -4.29 -6.04
N LEU A 10 17.13 -3.99 -4.77
CA LEU A 10 17.37 -4.95 -3.68
C LEU A 10 16.58 -6.22 -3.96
N ASN A 11 17.20 -7.37 -3.65
CA ASN A 11 16.47 -8.62 -3.59
C ASN A 11 15.54 -8.63 -2.36
N LEU A 12 14.61 -9.58 -2.27
CA LEU A 12 13.64 -9.62 -1.18
C LEU A 12 14.28 -9.83 0.20
N ALA A 13 15.33 -10.65 0.29
CA ALA A 13 16.05 -10.90 1.53
C ALA A 13 16.80 -9.65 2.02
N ASP A 14 17.59 -9.02 1.15
CA ASP A 14 18.33 -7.79 1.48
C ASP A 14 17.37 -6.65 1.88
N PHE A 15 16.19 -6.59 1.25
CA PHE A 15 15.15 -5.64 1.62
C PHE A 15 14.61 -5.90 3.02
N ALA A 16 14.27 -7.16 3.33
CA ALA A 16 13.79 -7.55 4.65
C ALA A 16 14.86 -7.28 5.73
N GLU A 17 16.12 -7.63 5.49
CA GLU A 17 17.22 -7.34 6.43
C GLU A 17 17.39 -5.83 6.69
N ARG A 18 17.24 -5.00 5.66
CA ARG A 18 17.43 -3.54 5.78
C ARG A 18 16.25 -2.81 6.39
N THR A 19 15.04 -3.29 6.17
CA THR A 19 13.80 -2.57 6.52
C THR A 19 13.02 -3.24 7.64
N GLY A 20 13.31 -4.50 7.94
CA GLY A 20 12.47 -5.35 8.79
C GLY A 20 11.19 -5.84 8.10
N VAL A 21 10.95 -5.50 6.83
CA VAL A 21 9.69 -5.78 6.15
C VAL A 21 9.85 -6.98 5.21
N PRO A 22 9.27 -8.15 5.53
CA PRO A 22 9.23 -9.26 4.60
C PRO A 22 8.25 -8.96 3.45
N LEU A 23 8.62 -9.37 2.24
CA LEU A 23 7.72 -9.36 1.09
C LEU A 23 7.37 -10.80 0.71
N PRO A 24 6.14 -11.08 0.26
CA PRO A 24 5.77 -12.42 -0.16
C PRO A 24 6.64 -12.89 -1.33
N ALA A 25 6.74 -14.22 -1.49
CA ALA A 25 7.43 -14.78 -2.65
C ALA A 25 6.55 -14.68 -3.91
N GLY A 26 7.16 -14.75 -5.09
CA GLY A 26 6.43 -14.75 -6.34
C GLY A 26 7.31 -14.74 -7.58
N PRO A 27 6.76 -14.43 -8.77
CA PRO A 27 7.51 -14.39 -10.04
C PRO A 27 8.38 -13.12 -10.17
N TYR A 28 9.06 -12.76 -9.09
CA TYR A 28 9.91 -11.58 -8.96
C TYR A 28 11.02 -11.87 -7.97
N GLU A 29 12.19 -11.28 -8.21
CA GLU A 29 13.37 -11.46 -7.34
C GLU A 29 13.73 -10.18 -6.59
N THR A 30 13.17 -9.04 -7.00
CA THR A 30 13.50 -7.71 -6.48
C THR A 30 12.26 -7.00 -5.96
N VAL A 31 12.46 -6.01 -5.08
CA VAL A 31 11.38 -5.16 -4.56
C VAL A 31 10.66 -4.42 -5.69
N GLY A 32 11.39 -3.91 -6.68
CA GLY A 32 10.80 -3.29 -7.86
C GLY A 32 10.01 -4.29 -8.71
N GLY A 33 10.47 -5.54 -8.78
CA GLY A 33 9.73 -6.65 -9.39
C GLY A 33 8.41 -6.94 -8.67
N TYR A 34 8.43 -6.99 -7.34
CA TYR A 34 7.22 -7.12 -6.52
C TYR A 34 6.20 -6.01 -6.82
N VAL A 35 6.64 -4.74 -6.84
CA VAL A 35 5.77 -3.60 -7.15
C VAL A 35 5.17 -3.70 -8.54
N MET A 36 5.95 -4.10 -9.55
CA MET A 36 5.44 -4.31 -10.91
C MET A 36 4.40 -5.43 -10.96
N ALA A 37 4.68 -6.55 -10.30
CA ALA A 37 3.78 -7.71 -10.25
C ALA A 37 2.46 -7.34 -9.55
N ALA A 38 2.53 -6.63 -8.42
CA ALA A 38 1.37 -6.19 -7.65
C ALA A 38 0.49 -5.19 -8.42
N LEU A 39 1.10 -4.27 -9.18
CA LEU A 39 0.35 -3.28 -9.98
C LEU A 39 -0.24 -3.87 -11.25
N GLY A 40 0.35 -4.93 -11.82
CA GLY A 40 -0.08 -5.52 -13.10
C GLY A 40 0.09 -4.59 -14.31
N ARG A 41 0.80 -3.47 -14.15
CA ARG A 41 1.09 -2.47 -15.19
C ARG A 41 2.46 -1.84 -14.96
N LEU A 42 2.94 -1.04 -15.93
CA LEU A 42 4.13 -0.23 -15.72
C LEU A 42 3.90 0.76 -14.56
N PRO A 43 4.80 0.81 -13.56
CA PRO A 43 4.68 1.74 -12.44
C PRO A 43 4.95 3.18 -12.87
N VAL A 44 4.40 4.12 -12.12
CA VAL A 44 4.68 5.55 -12.20
C VAL A 44 5.04 6.08 -10.81
N THR A 45 5.78 7.19 -10.75
CA THR A 45 6.06 7.85 -9.47
C THR A 45 4.77 8.22 -8.75
N GLY A 46 4.70 7.93 -7.45
CA GLY A 46 3.53 8.15 -6.62
C GLY A 46 2.61 6.92 -6.52
N ASP A 47 2.81 5.87 -7.31
CA ASP A 47 2.11 4.60 -7.12
C ASP A 47 2.38 4.04 -5.72
N GLU A 48 1.35 3.48 -5.11
CA GLU A 48 1.39 2.89 -3.77
C GLU A 48 0.92 1.44 -3.83
N VAL A 49 1.69 0.54 -3.20
CA VAL A 49 1.42 -0.88 -3.13
C VAL A 49 1.43 -1.31 -1.67
N PRO A 50 0.30 -1.79 -1.11
CA PRO A 50 0.30 -2.39 0.22
C PRO A 50 1.06 -3.72 0.18
N VAL A 51 1.87 -3.97 1.21
CA VAL A 51 2.52 -5.26 1.39
C VAL A 51 1.46 -6.28 1.77
N ALA A 52 1.30 -7.30 0.93
CA ALA A 52 0.37 -8.39 1.20
C ALA A 52 0.92 -9.26 2.33
N VAL A 53 0.03 -9.66 3.24
CA VAL A 53 0.32 -10.71 4.23
C VAL A 53 0.12 -12.05 3.52
N ASP A 54 1.11 -12.92 3.60
CA ASP A 54 0.99 -14.28 3.07
C ASP A 54 0.05 -15.08 4.01
N PRO A 55 -1.11 -15.57 3.55
CA PRO A 55 -2.06 -16.28 4.41
C PRO A 55 -1.50 -17.60 4.95
N ASP A 56 -0.49 -18.16 4.29
CA ASP A 56 0.21 -19.37 4.71
C ASP A 56 1.41 -19.08 5.63
N ASP A 57 1.65 -17.81 6.00
CA ASP A 57 2.66 -17.47 6.99
C ASP A 57 2.23 -17.99 8.38
N ALA A 58 2.72 -19.19 8.72
CA ALA A 58 2.40 -19.88 9.96
C ALA A 58 2.97 -19.18 11.21
N GLY A 59 3.82 -18.15 11.05
CA GLY A 59 4.38 -17.34 12.12
C GLY A 59 3.41 -16.29 12.66
N GLY A 60 2.35 -15.98 11.91
CA GLY A 60 1.50 -14.82 12.19
C GLY A 60 2.24 -13.49 11.96
N PRO A 61 1.53 -12.35 12.01
CA PRO A 61 2.19 -11.04 11.87
C PRO A 61 3.22 -10.83 12.97
N ASP A 62 4.35 -10.21 12.63
CA ASP A 62 5.38 -9.88 13.61
C ASP A 62 4.77 -8.90 14.65
N PRO A 63 4.97 -9.08 15.97
CA PRO A 63 4.45 -8.13 16.96
C PRO A 63 4.94 -6.69 16.77
N ASP A 64 6.08 -6.49 16.10
CA ASP A 64 6.59 -5.17 15.74
C ASP A 64 5.98 -4.61 14.45
N ASP A 65 5.19 -5.41 13.71
CA ASP A 65 4.51 -4.95 12.51
C ASP A 65 3.39 -3.94 12.84
N PRO A 66 3.23 -2.90 12.02
CA PRO A 66 2.10 -2.00 12.15
C PRO A 66 0.78 -2.75 11.92
N PRO A 67 -0.29 -2.42 12.67
CA PRO A 67 -1.58 -3.12 12.58
C PRO A 67 -2.27 -3.00 11.21
N GLY A 68 -1.87 -2.01 10.39
CA GLY A 68 -2.35 -1.85 9.02
C GLY A 68 -1.46 -2.50 7.96
N GLY A 69 -0.35 -3.12 8.34
CA GLY A 69 0.70 -3.59 7.43
C GLY A 69 1.57 -2.47 6.89
N TRP A 70 2.36 -2.77 5.87
CA TRP A 70 3.31 -1.85 5.25
C TRP A 70 2.82 -1.32 3.90
N LEU A 71 3.29 -0.13 3.52
CA LEU A 71 3.01 0.51 2.25
C LEU A 71 4.32 0.88 1.55
N LEU A 72 4.45 0.46 0.29
CA LEU A 72 5.54 0.84 -0.59
C LEU A 72 5.06 1.91 -1.55
N ARG A 73 5.72 3.07 -1.56
CA ARG A 73 5.47 4.14 -2.53
C ARG A 73 6.61 4.27 -3.52
N VAL A 74 6.31 4.27 -4.82
CA VAL A 74 7.28 4.54 -5.89
C VAL A 74 7.73 6.00 -5.82
N VAL A 75 9.01 6.23 -5.57
CA VAL A 75 9.61 7.56 -5.50
C VAL A 75 10.33 7.92 -6.79
N ALA A 76 10.99 6.93 -7.41
CA ALA A 76 11.67 7.13 -8.68
C ALA A 76 11.69 5.85 -9.53
N LEU A 77 11.79 6.08 -10.83
CA LEU A 77 12.01 5.08 -11.86
C LEU A 77 13.36 5.32 -12.55
N ASP A 78 13.98 4.25 -13.01
CA ASP A 78 15.06 4.26 -13.99
C ASP A 78 14.56 3.54 -15.25
N GLY A 79 14.20 4.31 -16.27
CA GLY A 79 13.46 3.83 -17.44
C GLY A 79 12.13 3.19 -17.04
N ARG A 80 12.01 1.87 -17.21
CA ARG A 80 10.80 1.09 -16.85
C ARG A 80 10.93 0.34 -15.52
N ARG A 81 12.02 0.55 -14.76
CA ARG A 81 12.31 -0.16 -13.52
C ARG A 81 12.14 0.78 -12.33
N VAL A 82 11.53 0.29 -11.26
CA VAL A 82 11.50 1.02 -9.99
C VAL A 82 12.91 1.11 -9.43
N SER A 83 13.42 2.32 -9.26
CA SER A 83 14.77 2.57 -8.75
C SER A 83 14.76 2.97 -7.28
N ARG A 84 13.69 3.59 -6.79
CA ARG A 84 13.59 4.05 -5.41
C ARG A 84 12.18 3.91 -4.86
N LEU A 85 12.09 3.37 -3.65
CA LEU A 85 10.84 3.17 -2.92
C LEU A 85 10.92 3.81 -1.54
N ALA A 86 9.82 4.43 -1.11
CA ALA A 86 9.61 4.83 0.26
C ALA A 86 8.80 3.73 0.97
N VAL A 87 9.27 3.33 2.14
CA VAL A 87 8.62 2.37 3.03
C VAL A 87 7.98 3.12 4.19
N SER A 88 6.71 2.85 4.44
CA SER A 88 5.98 3.45 5.56
C SER A 88 4.94 2.46 6.10
N PRO A 89 4.56 2.57 7.37
CA PRO A 89 3.37 1.90 7.87
C PRO A 89 2.17 2.29 7.00
N ALA A 90 1.42 1.30 6.52
CA ALA A 90 0.13 1.56 5.93
C ALA A 90 -0.76 2.12 7.04
N ARG A 91 -1.22 3.35 6.85
CA ARG A 91 -2.39 3.77 7.60
C ARG A 91 -3.52 2.89 7.13
N LEU A 92 -4.12 2.13 8.06
CA LEU A 92 -5.46 1.62 7.84
C LEU A 92 -6.26 2.81 7.29
N PRO A 93 -6.81 2.75 6.06
CA PRO A 93 -8.00 3.51 5.84
C PRO A 93 -8.92 3.05 6.97
N GLU A 94 -9.39 3.97 7.82
CA GLU A 94 -10.51 3.66 8.71
C GLU A 94 -11.49 2.87 7.84
N PRO A 95 -11.89 1.65 8.25
CA PRO A 95 -12.67 0.76 7.40
C PRO A 95 -13.75 1.63 6.81
N ARG A 96 -13.67 1.83 5.49
CA ARG A 96 -14.53 2.76 4.75
C ARG A 96 -15.91 2.51 5.31
N ARG A 97 -16.42 3.43 6.14
CA ARG A 97 -17.84 3.44 6.46
C ARG A 97 -18.46 3.41 5.10
N GLU A 98 -19.10 2.29 4.82
CA GLU A 98 -19.76 2.01 3.57
C GLU A 98 -20.43 3.32 3.15
N VAL A 99 -19.98 3.86 2.03
CA VAL A 99 -20.55 5.09 1.49
C VAL A 99 -21.95 4.70 1.03
N THR A 100 -22.89 4.70 1.96
CA THR A 100 -24.29 4.91 1.64
C THR A 100 -24.44 6.42 1.48
N ALA A 101 -24.04 6.91 0.32
CA ALA A 101 -24.54 8.16 -0.18
C ALA A 101 -26.04 7.96 -0.49
N ALA A 102 -26.88 7.99 0.55
CA ALA A 102 -28.28 8.32 0.41
C ALA A 102 -28.40 9.81 0.72
N LEU A 103 -28.51 10.60 -0.35
CA LEU A 103 -28.77 12.04 -0.35
C LEU A 103 -29.80 12.43 0.74
N PRO A 104 -29.64 13.54 1.47
CA PRO A 104 -30.80 14.12 2.16
C PRO A 104 -31.79 14.60 1.07
N PRO A 105 -33.09 14.25 1.13
CA PRO A 105 -34.07 14.94 0.30
C PRO A 105 -34.08 16.42 0.69
N VAL A 106 -33.71 17.28 -0.26
CA VAL A 106 -33.87 18.73 -0.13
C VAL A 106 -35.37 19.06 -0.10
N ALA A 107 -35.71 20.00 0.78
CA ALA A 107 -37.02 20.23 1.37
C ALA A 107 -38.08 20.86 0.45
N THR A 108 -39.35 20.78 0.87
CA THR A 108 -40.26 21.94 0.81
C THR A 108 -41.06 22.09 2.12
N ARG A 109 -40.95 23.30 2.68
CA ARG A 109 -41.74 23.82 3.82
C ARG A 109 -43.16 24.23 3.36
N PRO A 110 -44.09 24.52 4.29
CA PRO A 110 -45.53 24.33 4.09
C PRO A 110 -46.19 25.50 3.38
N THR A 111 -47.17 25.21 2.52
CA THR A 111 -48.18 26.17 2.09
C THR A 111 -49.53 25.82 2.74
N GLY A 112 -49.83 26.49 3.83
CA GLY A 112 -51.19 26.96 4.15
C GLY A 112 -51.14 28.50 4.22
N PRO A 113 -52.25 29.24 4.43
CA PRO A 113 -53.68 28.89 4.54
C PRO A 113 -54.46 29.42 3.30
N SER A 114 -55.78 29.34 3.11
CA SER A 114 -56.98 29.41 3.97
C SER A 114 -58.15 28.68 3.31
#